data_AF-A0A2E6BE28-F1
#
_entry.id   AF-A0A2E6BE28-F1
#
_cell.length_a   1.000
_cell.length_b   1.000
_cell.length_c   1.000
_cell.angle_alpha   90.00
_cell.angle_beta   90.00
_cell.angle_gamma   90.00
#
_symmetry.space_group_name_H-M   'P 1'
#
loop_
_entity.id
_entity.type
_entity.pdbx_description
1 polymer ?
#
loop_
_entity_poly.entity_id
_entity_poly.type
_entity_poly.pdbx_seq_one_letter_code
_entity_poly.pdbx_strand_id
1 'polypeptide(L)'
;MPNKSDLKIRQAQSCLLGGAVGAALGAPVELMSYEEILKTFGPQGISDYQSFYRRPGAATSGIQTMLFVAESIIRSSLHGVRSDVFSLTNVIHNGLLRWLHSQGQAPHSDLDSDCLEINTTEGLLDNQRLWSFREPPQTCMKELAASTAYGQYALNNNNESYPLLWAAPCAFSDSPFVAASEAAKLTHGHPAVALSAGILAEILSDLCLVESPKKSDLVDICRRVIIRHNDEKGFDTVSAIIEHTVRLSSEGVQPTPAVIDGLGDSASAEVVLASGLWFAFTADNFREGVLRAANHSGKSAQTAQIAGHVLGLTYGLDALPSAWLIELELREEIISLARDLVEVPLIQYDERYRKLISVLEKYPGFNHSW
;
A
#
# COMPACT_ATOMS: atom_id res chain seq x y z
N MET A 1 24.04 -6.94 -18.36
CA MET A 1 22.59 -6.70 -18.19
C MET A 1 22.24 -7.14 -16.79
N PRO A 2 21.53 -6.32 -15.98
CA PRO A 2 21.07 -6.77 -14.67
C PRO A 2 20.24 -8.05 -14.82
N ASN A 3 20.37 -8.96 -13.86
CA ASN A 3 19.53 -10.15 -13.80
C ASN A 3 18.06 -9.70 -13.70
N LYS A 4 17.14 -10.34 -14.44
CA LYS A 4 15.70 -9.97 -14.40
C LYS A 4 15.12 -10.01 -12.99
N SER A 5 15.63 -10.90 -12.13
CA SER A 5 15.27 -10.94 -10.71
C SER A 5 15.76 -9.72 -9.94
N ASP A 6 17.01 -9.27 -10.16
CA ASP A 6 17.54 -8.05 -9.55
C ASP A 6 16.74 -6.80 -9.94
N LEU A 7 16.31 -6.69 -11.20
CA LEU A 7 15.46 -5.59 -11.66
C LEU A 7 14.11 -5.58 -10.91
N LYS A 8 13.44 -6.73 -10.82
CA LYS A 8 12.16 -6.85 -10.09
C LYS A 8 12.31 -6.54 -8.61
N ILE A 9 13.40 -6.97 -7.97
CA ILE A 9 13.70 -6.62 -6.56
C ILE A 9 13.85 -5.11 -6.42
N ARG A 10 14.58 -4.45 -7.33
CA ARG A 10 14.74 -2.99 -7.32
C ARG A 10 13.41 -2.27 -7.53
N GLN A 11 12.54 -2.78 -8.40
CA GLN A 11 11.18 -2.24 -8.61
C GLN A 11 10.31 -2.40 -7.35
N ALA A 12 10.33 -3.56 -6.71
CA ALA A 12 9.63 -3.78 -5.44
C ALA A 12 10.13 -2.82 -4.35
N GLN A 13 11.45 -2.66 -4.24
CA GLN A 13 12.06 -1.75 -3.28
C GLN A 13 11.69 -0.30 -3.57
N SER A 14 11.79 0.16 -4.82
CA SER A 14 11.47 1.54 -5.18
C SER A 14 9.98 1.85 -5.00
N CYS A 15 9.10 0.89 -5.31
CA CYS A 15 7.67 0.98 -5.07
C CYS A 15 7.37 1.15 -3.57
N LEU A 16 7.77 0.18 -2.72
CA LEU A 16 7.38 0.20 -1.31
C LEU A 16 8.07 1.32 -0.52
N LEU A 17 9.36 1.59 -0.78
CA LEU A 17 10.05 2.73 -0.17
C LEU A 17 9.47 4.05 -0.64
N GLY A 18 9.12 4.17 -1.92
CA GLY A 18 8.55 5.39 -2.48
C GLY A 18 7.27 5.79 -1.76
N GLY A 19 6.35 4.84 -1.57
CA GLY A 19 5.12 5.11 -0.83
C GLY A 19 5.34 5.32 0.66
N ALA A 20 6.27 4.61 1.29
CA ALA A 20 6.61 4.84 2.69
C ALA A 20 7.19 6.25 2.93
N VAL A 21 8.03 6.75 2.00
CA VAL A 21 8.52 8.12 2.03
C VAL A 21 7.36 9.11 1.94
N GLY A 22 6.42 8.90 1.02
CA GLY A 22 5.24 9.76 0.87
C GLY A 22 4.35 9.78 2.11
N ALA A 23 4.06 8.61 2.69
CA ALA A 23 3.29 8.50 3.91
C ALA A 23 3.95 9.27 5.07
N ALA A 24 5.26 9.08 5.27
CA ALA A 24 6.00 9.74 6.35
C ALA A 24 6.14 11.26 6.14
N LEU A 25 6.19 11.75 4.90
CA LEU A 25 6.16 13.18 4.59
C LEU A 25 4.79 13.80 4.84
N GLY A 26 3.70 13.13 4.46
CA GLY A 26 2.35 13.68 4.59
C GLY A 26 1.74 13.56 5.99
N ALA A 27 2.18 12.59 6.80
CA ALA A 27 1.59 12.33 8.13
C ALA A 27 1.53 13.56 9.07
N PRO A 28 2.58 14.40 9.20
CA PRO A 28 2.54 15.58 10.08
C PRO A 28 1.51 16.64 9.66
N VAL A 29 1.04 16.59 8.40
CA VAL A 29 0.16 17.59 7.80
C VAL A 29 -1.20 17.04 7.38
N GLU A 30 -1.48 15.75 7.58
CA GLU A 30 -2.71 15.09 7.12
C GLU A 30 -3.98 15.71 7.71
N LEU A 31 -3.90 16.24 8.94
CA LEU A 31 -5.00 16.88 9.65
C LEU A 31 -5.01 18.41 9.52
N MET A 32 -4.09 18.98 8.75
CA MET A 32 -4.03 20.42 8.49
C MET A 32 -4.78 20.76 7.21
N SER A 33 -5.46 21.91 7.21
CA SER A 33 -5.85 22.58 5.96
C SER A 33 -4.62 23.09 5.23
N TYR A 34 -4.71 23.27 3.91
CA TYR A 34 -3.61 23.80 3.12
C TYR A 34 -3.12 25.17 3.63
N GLU A 35 -4.02 26.05 4.09
CA GLU A 35 -3.65 27.33 4.68
C GLU A 35 -2.83 27.16 5.97
N GLU A 36 -3.17 26.18 6.81
CA GLU A 36 -2.41 25.86 8.03
C GLU A 36 -1.03 25.27 7.71
N ILE A 37 -0.93 24.44 6.66
CA ILE A 37 0.35 23.93 6.16
C ILE A 37 1.25 25.11 5.77
N LEU A 38 0.74 26.03 4.94
CA LEU A 38 1.52 27.19 4.50
C LEU A 38 1.88 28.13 5.66
N LYS A 39 0.98 28.30 6.63
CA LYS A 39 1.24 29.11 7.83
C LYS A 39 2.35 28.50 8.71
N THR A 40 2.40 27.17 8.78
CA THR A 40 3.34 26.45 9.65
C THR A 40 4.71 26.27 9.02
N PHE A 41 4.76 25.94 7.73
CA PHE A 41 5.99 25.56 7.02
C PHE A 41 6.45 26.59 5.98
N GLY A 42 5.67 27.66 5.77
CA GLY A 42 5.96 28.70 4.79
C GLY A 42 5.35 28.42 3.41
N PRO A 43 5.63 29.27 2.41
CA PRO A 43 4.94 29.26 1.11
C PRO A 43 5.22 28.02 0.25
N GLN A 44 6.21 27.20 0.61
CA GLN A 44 6.53 25.94 -0.05
C GLN A 44 5.90 24.73 0.64
N GLY A 45 5.22 24.94 1.78
CA GLY A 45 4.70 23.87 2.62
C GLY A 45 5.79 22.98 3.20
N ILE A 46 5.43 21.73 3.56
CA ILE A 46 6.40 20.76 4.05
C ILE A 46 7.42 20.45 2.95
N SER A 47 8.71 20.47 3.29
CA SER A 47 9.82 20.27 2.34
C SER A 47 10.78 19.15 2.76
N ASP A 48 10.60 18.65 3.97
CA ASP A 48 11.37 17.55 4.58
C ASP A 48 10.55 16.92 5.71
N TYR A 49 10.99 15.76 6.21
CA TYR A 49 10.35 15.12 7.35
C TYR A 49 10.24 16.06 8.55
N GLN A 50 9.08 16.02 9.18
CA GLN A 50 8.87 16.65 10.47
C GLN A 50 8.84 15.57 11.55
N SER A 51 9.17 15.97 12.78
CA SER A 51 9.05 15.06 13.91
C SER A 51 7.57 14.73 14.15
N PHE A 52 7.18 13.51 13.83
CA PHE A 52 5.86 12.95 14.09
C PHE A 52 6.03 11.62 14.83
N TYR A 53 5.12 11.29 15.75
CA TYR A 53 5.34 10.17 16.68
C TYR A 53 6.73 10.13 17.34
N ARG A 54 7.26 11.31 17.69
CA ARG A 54 8.56 11.53 18.35
C ARG A 54 9.82 11.31 17.50
N ARG A 55 9.71 11.21 16.17
CA ARG A 55 10.88 11.15 15.27
C ARG A 55 10.58 11.69 13.86
N PRO A 56 11.58 12.17 13.11
CA PRO A 56 11.43 12.32 11.67
C PRO A 56 11.31 10.95 10.99
N GLY A 57 10.65 10.92 9.84
CA GLY A 57 10.49 9.71 9.03
C GLY A 57 9.70 8.60 9.72
N ALA A 58 8.83 8.92 10.69
CA ALA A 58 8.08 7.92 11.44
C ALA A 58 7.16 7.09 10.53
N ALA A 59 7.09 5.79 10.79
CA ALA A 59 6.18 4.89 10.12
C ALA A 59 4.74 5.19 10.56
N THR A 60 3.84 5.37 9.60
CA THR A 60 2.39 5.51 9.84
C THR A 60 1.74 4.14 10.01
N SER A 61 0.48 4.12 10.43
CA SER A 61 -0.30 2.87 10.44
C SER A 61 -0.43 2.27 9.04
N GLY A 62 -0.52 3.09 7.98
CA GLY A 62 -0.50 2.64 6.58
C GLY A 62 0.79 1.89 6.21
N ILE A 63 1.96 2.36 6.67
CA ILE A 63 3.23 1.64 6.49
C ILE A 63 3.20 0.31 7.24
N GLN A 64 2.72 0.28 8.49
CA GLN A 64 2.61 -0.97 9.26
C GLN A 64 1.74 -2.00 8.53
N THR A 65 0.52 -1.62 8.14
CA THR A 65 -0.39 -2.52 7.43
C THR A 65 0.17 -2.99 6.10
N MET A 66 0.87 -2.12 5.36
CA MET A 66 1.56 -2.49 4.12
C MET A 66 2.59 -3.61 4.36
N LEU A 67 3.35 -3.54 5.46
CA LEU A 67 4.33 -4.59 5.81
C LEU A 67 3.63 -5.91 6.17
N PHE A 68 2.55 -5.88 6.94
CA PHE A 68 1.79 -7.09 7.29
C PHE A 68 1.12 -7.73 6.06
N VAL A 69 0.63 -6.95 5.10
CA VAL A 69 0.12 -7.49 3.83
C VAL A 69 1.26 -8.05 2.96
N ALA A 70 2.43 -7.40 2.93
CA ALA A 70 3.60 -7.94 2.24
C ALA A 70 4.05 -9.30 2.82
N GLU A 71 4.16 -9.41 4.14
CA GLU A 71 4.45 -10.67 4.84
C GLU A 71 3.39 -11.74 4.52
N SER A 72 2.11 -11.35 4.46
CA SER A 72 1.01 -12.26 4.13
C SER A 72 1.14 -12.85 2.73
N ILE A 73 1.45 -12.03 1.72
CA ILE A 73 1.66 -12.51 0.35
C ILE A 73 2.85 -13.48 0.29
N ILE A 74 3.95 -13.16 1.00
CA ILE A 74 5.12 -14.04 1.09
C ILE A 74 4.74 -15.38 1.73
N ARG A 75 4.04 -15.35 2.86
CA ARG A 75 3.56 -16.56 3.55
C ARG A 75 2.66 -17.38 2.65
N SER A 76 1.70 -16.76 1.95
CA SER A 76 0.82 -17.43 1.00
C SER A 76 1.60 -18.18 -0.08
N SER A 77 2.73 -17.64 -0.55
CA SER A 77 3.57 -18.29 -1.55
C SER A 77 4.33 -19.51 -1.04
N LEU A 78 4.49 -19.70 0.27
CA LEU A 78 5.22 -20.83 0.87
C LEU A 78 4.37 -22.08 1.04
N HIS A 79 3.05 -21.96 1.04
CA HIS A 79 2.13 -23.08 1.29
C HIS A 79 1.85 -23.96 0.07
N GLY A 80 2.33 -23.54 -1.10
CA GLY A 80 2.23 -24.33 -2.34
C GLY A 80 0.78 -24.54 -2.80
N VAL A 81 0.63 -25.07 -4.00
CA VAL A 81 -0.63 -25.37 -4.70
C VAL A 81 -1.47 -26.48 -4.00
N ARG A 82 -1.29 -26.70 -2.69
CA ARG A 82 -1.94 -27.76 -1.91
C ARG A 82 -2.67 -27.21 -0.70
N SER A 83 -3.61 -26.30 -0.92
CA SER A 83 -4.97 -26.51 -0.43
C SER A 83 -5.91 -25.49 -1.06
N ASP A 84 -6.95 -26.02 -1.67
CA ASP A 84 -8.29 -25.47 -1.83
C ASP A 84 -8.94 -24.92 -0.53
N VAL A 85 -8.19 -24.84 0.58
CA VAL A 85 -8.65 -24.53 1.94
C VAL A 85 -8.16 -23.16 2.44
N PHE A 86 -7.11 -22.56 1.85
CA PHE A 86 -6.63 -21.22 2.22
C PHE A 86 -6.51 -20.28 1.01
N SER A 87 -7.42 -19.31 0.92
CA SER A 87 -7.32 -18.22 -0.05
C SER A 87 -6.27 -17.19 0.40
N LEU A 88 -5.61 -16.51 -0.56
CA LEU A 88 -4.73 -15.37 -0.27
C LEU A 88 -5.43 -14.32 0.63
N THR A 89 -6.73 -14.13 0.45
CA THR A 89 -7.57 -13.26 1.27
C THR A 89 -7.57 -13.66 2.74
N ASN A 90 -7.64 -14.95 3.06
CA ASN A 90 -7.59 -15.43 4.45
C ASN A 90 -6.22 -15.17 5.08
N VAL A 91 -5.15 -15.37 4.31
CA VAL A 91 -3.77 -15.12 4.73
C VAL A 91 -3.54 -13.63 5.00
N ILE A 92 -4.02 -12.76 4.11
CA ILE A 92 -4.00 -11.30 4.31
C ILE A 92 -4.84 -10.89 5.53
N HIS A 93 -6.03 -11.47 5.71
CA HIS A 93 -6.84 -11.19 6.89
C HIS A 93 -6.09 -11.56 8.18
N ASN A 94 -5.43 -12.73 8.23
CA ASN A 94 -4.59 -13.09 9.36
C ASN A 94 -3.45 -12.07 9.60
N GLY A 95 -2.76 -11.59 8.56
CA GLY A 95 -1.76 -10.54 8.69
C GLY A 95 -2.30 -9.23 9.26
N LEU A 96 -3.49 -8.80 8.82
CA LEU A 96 -4.17 -7.61 9.37
C LEU A 96 -4.62 -7.82 10.83
N LEU A 97 -5.00 -9.03 11.22
CA LEU A 97 -5.30 -9.37 12.62
C LEU A 97 -4.04 -9.41 13.50
N ARG A 98 -2.90 -9.88 12.97
CA ARG A 98 -1.59 -9.76 13.64
C ARG A 98 -1.19 -8.30 13.81
N TRP A 99 -1.45 -7.46 12.80
CA TRP A 99 -1.29 -6.02 12.96
C TRP A 99 -2.21 -5.47 14.05
N LEU A 100 -3.51 -5.79 14.05
CA LEU A 100 -4.47 -5.39 15.10
C LEU A 100 -3.96 -5.78 16.50
N HIS A 101 -3.41 -6.98 16.64
CA HIS A 101 -2.80 -7.46 17.88
C HIS A 101 -1.63 -6.60 18.35
N SER A 102 -0.70 -6.26 17.45
CA SER A 102 0.39 -5.32 17.78
C SER A 102 -0.09 -3.92 18.15
N GLN A 103 -1.32 -3.54 17.77
CA GLN A 103 -1.95 -2.28 18.18
C GLN A 103 -2.69 -2.37 19.53
N GLY A 104 -2.56 -3.50 20.25
CA GLY A 104 -3.15 -3.71 21.57
C GLY A 104 -4.63 -4.07 21.56
N GLN A 105 -5.16 -4.53 20.41
CA GLN A 105 -6.53 -5.03 20.28
C GLN A 105 -6.56 -6.52 19.94
N ALA A 106 -7.73 -7.13 20.01
CA ALA A 106 -7.93 -8.54 19.66
C ALA A 106 -9.21 -8.67 18.82
N PRO A 107 -9.27 -9.68 17.92
CA PRO A 107 -10.51 -10.04 17.23
C PRO A 107 -11.58 -10.56 18.20
N HIS A 108 -12.78 -10.81 17.67
CA HIS A 108 -13.90 -11.37 18.42
C HIS A 108 -13.53 -12.75 18.98
N SER A 109 -14.05 -13.09 20.16
CA SER A 109 -13.76 -14.36 20.84
C SER A 109 -14.19 -15.61 20.07
N ASP A 110 -15.10 -15.44 19.11
CA ASP A 110 -15.62 -16.52 18.26
C ASP A 110 -14.69 -16.80 17.07
N LEU A 111 -13.76 -15.89 16.76
CA LEU A 111 -12.73 -16.17 15.79
C LEU A 111 -11.82 -17.26 16.39
N ASP A 112 -11.75 -18.40 15.70
CA ASP A 112 -10.92 -19.51 16.12
C ASP A 112 -9.46 -19.06 16.29
N SER A 113 -9.05 -18.89 17.55
CA SER A 113 -7.71 -18.45 17.93
C SER A 113 -6.68 -19.57 17.76
N ASP A 114 -7.13 -20.82 17.74
CA ASP A 114 -6.28 -21.99 17.54
C ASP A 114 -5.97 -22.17 16.05
N CYS A 115 -6.82 -21.62 15.18
CA CYS A 115 -6.60 -21.63 13.75
C CYS A 115 -5.41 -20.79 13.27
N LEU A 116 -4.76 -19.92 14.08
CA LEU A 116 -3.45 -19.31 13.77
C LEU A 116 -2.87 -18.24 14.74
N GLU A 117 -1.54 -18.30 14.95
CA GLU A 117 -0.46 -17.29 15.18
C GLU A 117 -0.72 -15.79 15.44
N ILE A 118 -1.94 -15.32 15.70
CA ILE A 118 -2.22 -13.90 15.95
C ILE A 118 -1.36 -13.37 17.12
N ASN A 119 -1.09 -14.23 18.10
CA ASN A 119 -0.35 -13.93 19.32
C ASN A 119 1.09 -14.49 19.34
N THR A 120 1.59 -15.12 18.25
CA THR A 120 2.98 -15.61 18.24
C THR A 120 3.93 -14.49 17.86
N THR A 121 5.04 -14.36 18.60
CA THR A 121 6.08 -13.33 18.36
C THR A 121 6.95 -13.60 17.12
N GLU A 122 6.44 -14.34 16.14
CA GLU A 122 7.19 -14.76 14.96
C GLU A 122 7.00 -13.76 13.80
N GLY A 123 7.99 -13.72 12.90
CA GLY A 123 7.99 -12.80 11.76
C GLY A 123 7.96 -11.33 12.18
N LEU A 124 7.07 -10.53 11.60
CA LEU A 124 6.96 -9.10 11.91
C LEU A 124 6.63 -8.79 13.38
N LEU A 125 5.96 -9.68 14.10
CA LEU A 125 5.61 -9.44 15.50
C LEU A 125 6.82 -9.42 16.46
N ASP A 126 7.98 -9.92 16.05
CA ASP A 126 9.24 -9.80 16.80
C ASP A 126 9.76 -8.35 16.85
N ASN A 127 9.41 -7.54 15.85
CA ASN A 127 9.88 -6.17 15.74
C ASN A 127 9.07 -5.21 16.62
N GLN A 128 9.60 -4.88 17.80
CA GLN A 128 8.97 -4.00 18.78
C GLN A 128 8.57 -2.61 18.24
N ARG A 129 9.16 -2.15 17.14
CA ARG A 129 8.75 -0.89 16.49
C ARG A 129 7.32 -0.96 15.91
N LEU A 130 6.87 -2.14 15.49
CA LEU A 130 5.51 -2.35 14.94
C LEU A 130 4.41 -2.34 16.01
N TRP A 131 4.78 -2.44 17.30
CA TRP A 131 3.86 -2.35 18.44
C TRP A 131 3.56 -0.91 18.86
N SER A 132 4.19 0.08 18.22
CA SER A 132 3.85 1.48 18.44
C SER A 132 2.48 1.77 17.84
N PHE A 133 1.53 2.23 18.65
CA PHE A 133 0.22 2.67 18.16
C PHE A 133 0.36 3.87 17.22
N ARG A 134 -0.17 3.75 16.00
CA ARG A 134 -0.08 4.78 14.92
C ARG A 134 -1.45 5.32 14.48
N GLU A 135 -2.38 5.45 15.41
CA GLU A 135 -3.71 6.07 15.22
C GLU A 135 -4.44 5.67 13.91
N PRO A 136 -4.61 4.37 13.64
CA PRO A 136 -5.34 3.91 12.46
C PRO A 136 -6.82 4.35 12.45
N PRO A 137 -7.47 4.41 11.28
CA PRO A 137 -8.90 4.71 11.17
C PRO A 137 -9.76 3.72 11.95
N GLN A 138 -10.78 4.27 12.61
CA GLN A 138 -11.67 3.50 13.48
C GLN A 138 -12.46 2.43 12.75
N THR A 139 -12.82 2.64 11.47
CA THR A 139 -13.53 1.62 10.68
C THR A 139 -12.68 0.36 10.53
N CYS A 140 -11.41 0.49 10.14
CA CYS A 140 -10.50 -0.65 10.01
C CYS A 140 -10.39 -1.44 11.33
N MET A 141 -10.14 -0.73 12.42
CA MET A 141 -10.00 -1.35 13.74
C MET A 141 -11.27 -2.10 14.16
N LYS A 142 -12.45 -1.48 13.97
CA LYS A 142 -13.73 -2.08 14.36
C LYS A 142 -14.07 -3.33 13.55
N GLU A 143 -13.87 -3.33 12.24
CA GLU A 143 -14.22 -4.48 11.39
C GLU A 143 -13.29 -5.67 11.64
N LEU A 144 -11.99 -5.41 11.80
CA LEU A 144 -11.03 -6.47 12.19
C LEU A 144 -11.34 -7.01 13.59
N ALA A 145 -11.65 -6.14 14.56
CA ALA A 145 -12.01 -6.56 15.91
C ALA A 145 -13.36 -7.33 15.97
N ALA A 146 -14.28 -7.04 15.05
CA ALA A 146 -15.58 -7.71 14.97
C ALA A 146 -15.57 -8.99 14.12
N SER A 147 -14.43 -9.36 13.53
CA SER A 147 -14.32 -10.53 12.69
C SER A 147 -14.49 -11.82 13.50
N THR A 148 -15.41 -12.69 13.06
CA THR A 148 -15.70 -14.00 13.65
C THR A 148 -15.23 -15.16 12.76
N ALA A 149 -14.83 -14.87 11.52
CA ALA A 149 -14.24 -15.83 10.60
C ALA A 149 -13.12 -15.21 9.74
N TYR A 150 -12.14 -16.01 9.35
CA TYR A 150 -11.14 -15.60 8.36
C TYR A 150 -11.80 -15.34 7.00
N GLY A 151 -11.27 -14.35 6.28
CA GLY A 151 -11.87 -13.88 5.03
C GLY A 151 -13.24 -13.19 5.18
N GLN A 152 -13.72 -12.90 6.39
CA GLN A 152 -14.96 -12.16 6.59
C GLN A 152 -14.86 -10.77 5.94
N TYR A 153 -15.76 -10.49 5.00
CA TYR A 153 -15.90 -9.15 4.44
C TYR A 153 -16.71 -8.25 5.35
N ALA A 154 -16.33 -6.97 5.37
CA ALA A 154 -17.05 -5.92 6.06
C ALA A 154 -18.42 -5.69 5.40
N LEU A 155 -19.45 -5.53 6.22
CA LEU A 155 -20.82 -5.25 5.77
C LEU A 155 -21.14 -3.74 5.76
N ASN A 156 -20.20 -2.90 6.19
CA ASN A 156 -20.35 -1.46 6.14
C ASN A 156 -20.33 -0.93 4.70
N ASN A 157 -20.78 0.31 4.51
CA ASN A 157 -20.71 1.01 3.22
C ASN A 157 -19.74 2.21 3.32
N ASN A 158 -18.65 2.09 4.09
CA ASN A 158 -17.65 3.15 4.22
C ASN A 158 -16.77 3.20 2.96
N ASN A 159 -16.67 4.37 2.35
CA ASN A 159 -15.89 4.65 1.13
C ASN A 159 -14.49 5.23 1.39
N GLU A 160 -14.02 5.27 2.64
CA GLU A 160 -12.69 5.78 3.00
C GLU A 160 -11.53 5.04 2.30
N SER A 161 -10.48 5.80 1.99
CA SER A 161 -9.31 5.40 1.21
C SER A 161 -8.29 4.50 1.91
N TYR A 162 -8.42 4.27 3.23
CA TYR A 162 -7.38 3.60 4.02
C TYR A 162 -6.93 2.22 3.48
N PRO A 163 -7.82 1.36 2.92
CA PRO A 163 -7.38 0.08 2.36
C PRO A 163 -6.43 0.18 1.15
N LEU A 164 -6.32 1.34 0.50
CA LEU A 164 -5.37 1.53 -0.60
C LEU A 164 -3.92 1.53 -0.07
N LEU A 165 -3.69 1.86 1.20
CA LEU A 165 -2.35 2.00 1.78
C LEU A 165 -1.59 0.67 1.89
N TRP A 166 -2.28 -0.46 1.82
CA TRP A 166 -1.68 -1.79 1.81
C TRP A 166 -1.83 -2.52 0.46
N ALA A 167 -2.25 -1.82 -0.60
CA ALA A 167 -2.46 -2.43 -1.92
C ALA A 167 -1.13 -2.66 -2.69
N ALA A 168 -0.10 -1.86 -2.43
CA ALA A 168 1.15 -1.92 -3.20
C ALA A 168 1.87 -3.29 -3.18
N PRO A 169 1.94 -4.02 -2.05
CA PRO A 169 2.47 -5.38 -2.04
C PRO A 169 1.72 -6.36 -2.97
N CYS A 170 0.41 -6.17 -3.16
CA CYS A 170 -0.42 -7.03 -4.01
C CYS A 170 0.01 -6.97 -5.49
N ALA A 171 0.70 -5.91 -5.92
CA ALA A 171 1.28 -5.77 -7.26
C ALA A 171 2.28 -6.90 -7.59
N PHE A 172 2.81 -7.59 -6.58
CA PHE A 172 3.77 -8.69 -6.71
C PHE A 172 3.15 -10.08 -6.52
N SER A 173 1.82 -10.16 -6.45
CA SER A 173 1.06 -11.43 -6.42
C SER A 173 0.68 -11.89 -7.83
N ASP A 174 0.20 -13.14 -7.97
CA ASP A 174 -0.22 -13.71 -9.26
C ASP A 174 -1.45 -13.03 -9.87
N SER A 175 -2.28 -12.37 -9.05
CA SER A 175 -3.50 -11.68 -9.49
C SER A 175 -3.65 -10.36 -8.74
N PRO A 176 -2.88 -9.32 -9.10
CA PRO A 176 -2.79 -8.06 -8.35
C PRO A 176 -4.12 -7.40 -8.03
N PHE A 177 -4.99 -7.28 -9.04
CA PHE A 177 -6.30 -6.67 -8.88
C PHE A 177 -7.15 -7.42 -7.86
N VAL A 178 -7.23 -8.75 -7.98
CA VAL A 178 -8.03 -9.61 -7.09
C VAL A 178 -7.44 -9.56 -5.67
N ALA A 179 -6.13 -9.72 -5.52
CA ALA A 179 -5.47 -9.70 -4.21
C ALA A 179 -5.77 -8.41 -3.43
N ALA A 180 -5.63 -7.23 -4.07
CA ALA A 180 -5.91 -5.96 -3.41
C ALA A 180 -7.41 -5.69 -3.22
N SER A 181 -8.25 -6.03 -4.19
CA SER A 181 -9.70 -5.83 -4.10
C SER A 181 -10.32 -6.67 -2.97
N GLU A 182 -9.94 -7.94 -2.88
CA GLU A 182 -10.39 -8.85 -1.83
C GLU A 182 -9.86 -8.45 -0.45
N ALA A 183 -8.59 -8.00 -0.37
CA ALA A 183 -8.03 -7.48 0.87
C ALA A 183 -8.76 -6.23 1.38
N ALA A 184 -9.17 -5.32 0.48
CA ALA A 184 -9.90 -4.12 0.86
C ALA A 184 -11.29 -4.42 1.46
N LYS A 185 -11.99 -5.43 0.91
CA LYS A 185 -13.30 -5.88 1.39
C LYS A 185 -13.29 -6.38 2.84
N LEU A 186 -12.13 -6.77 3.37
CA LEU A 186 -11.99 -7.20 4.78
C LEU A 186 -12.35 -6.09 5.79
N THR A 187 -12.28 -4.82 5.38
CA THR A 187 -12.53 -3.69 6.29
C THR A 187 -13.50 -2.65 5.73
N HIS A 188 -13.69 -2.59 4.41
CA HIS A 188 -14.57 -1.62 3.77
C HIS A 188 -15.44 -2.33 2.73
N GLY A 189 -16.76 -2.37 2.95
CA GLY A 189 -17.69 -3.05 2.05
C GLY A 189 -18.13 -2.21 0.85
N HIS A 190 -17.77 -0.93 0.79
CA HIS A 190 -18.13 -0.06 -0.33
C HIS A 190 -17.36 -0.46 -1.61
N PRO A 191 -18.04 -0.72 -2.75
CA PRO A 191 -17.39 -1.25 -3.96
C PRO A 191 -16.24 -0.38 -4.51
N ALA A 192 -16.38 0.94 -4.45
CA ALA A 192 -15.35 1.87 -4.93
C ALA A 192 -13.99 1.69 -4.22
N VAL A 193 -13.99 1.23 -2.96
CA VAL A 193 -12.76 0.99 -2.20
C VAL A 193 -12.03 -0.24 -2.72
N ALA A 194 -12.75 -1.34 -2.91
CA ALA A 194 -12.20 -2.56 -3.48
C ALA A 194 -11.67 -2.33 -4.90
N LEU A 195 -12.47 -1.68 -5.75
CA LEU A 195 -12.09 -1.34 -7.12
C LEU A 195 -10.85 -0.44 -7.15
N SER A 196 -10.81 0.60 -6.33
CA SER A 196 -9.65 1.51 -6.28
C SER A 196 -8.37 0.80 -5.81
N ALA A 197 -8.46 -0.07 -4.79
CA ALA A 197 -7.33 -0.86 -4.33
C ALA A 197 -6.83 -1.83 -5.42
N GLY A 198 -7.75 -2.52 -6.11
CA GLY A 198 -7.45 -3.40 -7.23
C GLY A 198 -6.75 -2.68 -8.39
N ILE A 199 -7.32 -1.55 -8.84
CA ILE A 199 -6.76 -0.71 -9.91
C ILE A 199 -5.35 -0.24 -9.53
N LEU A 200 -5.14 0.23 -8.30
CA LEU A 200 -3.81 0.66 -7.85
C LEU A 200 -2.80 -0.48 -7.94
N ALA A 201 -3.11 -1.66 -7.39
CA ALA A 201 -2.20 -2.81 -7.42
C ALA A 201 -1.87 -3.24 -8.85
N GLU A 202 -2.83 -3.20 -9.77
CA GLU A 202 -2.61 -3.57 -11.15
C GLU A 202 -1.85 -2.51 -11.96
N ILE A 203 -2.08 -1.22 -11.74
CA ILE A 203 -1.25 -0.15 -12.32
C ILE A 203 0.21 -0.34 -11.89
N LEU A 204 0.46 -0.60 -10.61
CA LEU A 204 1.81 -0.83 -10.09
C LEU A 204 2.45 -2.10 -10.70
N SER A 205 1.66 -3.16 -10.88
CA SER A 205 2.11 -4.38 -11.57
C SER A 205 2.46 -4.12 -13.03
N ASP A 206 1.57 -3.46 -13.79
CA ASP A 206 1.79 -3.12 -15.20
C ASP A 206 3.00 -2.18 -15.38
N LEU A 207 3.27 -1.28 -14.42
CA LEU A 207 4.49 -0.46 -14.40
C LEU A 207 5.77 -1.30 -14.22
N CYS A 208 5.72 -2.36 -13.39
CA CYS A 208 6.88 -3.25 -13.21
C CYS A 208 7.22 -4.05 -14.49
N LEU A 209 6.28 -4.18 -15.42
CA LEU A 209 6.53 -4.82 -16.73
C LEU A 209 7.31 -3.91 -17.69
N VAL A 210 7.42 -2.62 -17.39
CA VAL A 210 8.20 -1.65 -18.17
C VAL A 210 9.60 -1.50 -17.56
N GLU A 211 10.65 -1.69 -18.36
CA GLU A 211 12.04 -1.65 -17.87
C GLU A 211 12.50 -0.24 -17.47
N SER A 212 11.96 0.80 -18.12
CA SER A 212 12.26 2.21 -17.84
C SER A 212 11.01 3.07 -18.06
N PRO A 213 10.02 2.95 -17.16
CA PRO A 213 8.74 3.64 -17.29
C PRO A 213 8.90 5.16 -17.28
N LYS A 214 8.05 5.82 -18.05
CA LYS A 214 7.92 7.29 -18.12
C LYS A 214 6.49 7.69 -17.75
N LYS A 215 6.28 8.99 -17.54
CA LYS A 215 4.96 9.56 -17.27
C LYS A 215 3.91 9.17 -18.34
N SER A 216 4.32 9.09 -19.61
CA SER A 216 3.43 8.66 -20.71
C SER A 216 2.99 7.20 -20.56
N ASP A 217 3.89 6.31 -20.14
CA ASP A 217 3.56 4.90 -19.92
C ASP A 217 2.53 4.75 -18.81
N LEU A 218 2.67 5.54 -17.74
CA LEU A 218 1.70 5.57 -16.64
C LEU A 218 0.29 5.97 -17.11
N VAL A 219 0.16 7.02 -17.92
CA VAL A 219 -1.16 7.44 -18.47
C VAL A 219 -1.76 6.33 -19.34
N ASP A 220 -0.95 5.69 -20.19
CA ASP A 220 -1.41 4.60 -21.04
C ASP A 220 -1.77 3.34 -20.25
N ILE A 221 -1.04 3.05 -19.16
CA ILE A 221 -1.36 1.97 -18.22
C ILE A 221 -2.72 2.24 -17.56
N CYS A 222 -2.94 3.44 -17.03
CA CYS A 222 -4.22 3.80 -16.42
C CYS A 222 -5.39 3.56 -17.37
N ARG A 223 -5.28 4.01 -18.63
CA ARG A 223 -6.31 3.78 -19.66
C ARG A 223 -6.54 2.30 -19.93
N ARG A 224 -5.48 1.50 -20.01
CA ARG A 224 -5.61 0.04 -20.24
C ARG A 224 -6.28 -0.67 -19.06
N VAL A 225 -5.91 -0.33 -17.82
CA VAL A 225 -6.52 -0.89 -16.61
C VAL A 225 -8.00 -0.53 -16.53
N ILE A 226 -8.36 0.72 -16.85
CA ILE A 226 -9.76 1.16 -16.94
C ILE A 226 -10.54 0.31 -17.95
N ILE A 227 -10.01 0.14 -19.16
CA ILE A 227 -10.68 -0.67 -20.19
C ILE A 227 -10.84 -2.13 -19.75
N ARG A 228 -9.84 -2.69 -19.06
CA ARG A 228 -9.84 -4.08 -18.61
C ARG A 228 -10.94 -4.40 -17.61
N HIS A 229 -11.33 -3.42 -16.79
CA HIS A 229 -12.31 -3.58 -15.70
C HIS A 229 -13.63 -2.84 -15.91
N ASN A 230 -13.87 -2.35 -17.13
CA ASN A 230 -15.07 -1.55 -17.42
C ASN A 230 -16.40 -2.29 -17.16
N ASP A 231 -16.39 -3.62 -17.13
CA ASP A 231 -17.58 -4.44 -16.86
C ASP A 231 -17.77 -4.75 -15.35
N GLU A 232 -16.84 -4.31 -14.49
CA GLU A 232 -16.96 -4.50 -13.05
C GLU A 232 -18.09 -3.66 -12.45
N LYS A 233 -18.87 -4.25 -11.55
CA LYS A 233 -20.04 -3.57 -10.97
C LYS A 233 -19.60 -2.39 -10.09
N GLY A 234 -20.06 -1.19 -10.43
CA GLY A 234 -19.75 0.05 -9.70
C GLY A 234 -18.45 0.72 -10.15
N PHE A 235 -17.86 0.26 -11.26
CA PHE A 235 -16.63 0.81 -11.82
C PHE A 235 -16.78 2.24 -12.37
N ASP A 236 -17.98 2.61 -12.85
CA ASP A 236 -18.26 3.90 -13.49
C ASP A 236 -17.78 5.11 -12.67
N THR A 237 -17.95 5.09 -11.35
CA THR A 237 -17.52 6.20 -10.48
C THR A 237 -16.00 6.30 -10.40
N VAL A 238 -15.32 5.16 -10.30
CA VAL A 238 -13.86 5.08 -10.16
C VAL A 238 -13.17 5.40 -11.49
N SER A 239 -13.67 4.87 -12.60
CA SER A 239 -13.15 5.19 -13.93
C SER A 239 -13.34 6.66 -14.27
N ALA A 240 -14.54 7.22 -14.04
CA ALA A 240 -14.85 8.61 -14.37
C ALA A 240 -13.90 9.60 -13.70
N ILE A 241 -13.54 9.39 -12.43
CA ILE A 241 -12.64 10.30 -11.71
C ILE A 241 -11.18 10.15 -12.17
N ILE A 242 -10.72 8.93 -12.44
CA ILE A 242 -9.37 8.71 -12.99
C ILE A 242 -9.29 9.34 -14.39
N GLU A 243 -10.27 9.09 -15.26
CA GLU A 243 -10.33 9.70 -16.59
C GLU A 243 -10.39 11.23 -16.53
N HIS A 244 -11.11 11.79 -15.55
CA HIS A 244 -11.15 13.22 -15.32
C HIS A 244 -9.76 13.78 -15.01
N THR A 245 -9.01 13.17 -14.08
CA THR A 245 -7.65 13.63 -13.76
C THR A 245 -6.67 13.46 -14.93
N VAL A 246 -6.80 12.39 -15.73
CA VAL A 246 -6.04 12.22 -16.97
C VAL A 246 -6.33 13.34 -17.96
N ARG A 247 -7.60 13.71 -18.13
CA ARG A 247 -8.01 14.84 -19.00
C ARG A 247 -7.43 16.15 -18.49
N LEU A 248 -7.60 16.47 -17.21
CA LEU A 248 -7.05 17.68 -16.58
C LEU A 248 -5.53 17.77 -16.79
N SER A 249 -4.81 16.66 -16.59
CA SER A 249 -3.38 16.59 -16.85
C SER A 249 -3.02 16.87 -18.32
N SER A 250 -3.81 16.37 -19.27
CA SER A 250 -3.60 16.61 -20.71
C SER A 250 -3.86 18.06 -21.14
N GLU A 251 -4.71 18.76 -20.39
CA GLU A 251 -5.01 20.19 -20.55
C GLU A 251 -3.99 21.10 -19.84
N GLY A 252 -3.00 20.52 -19.14
CA GLY A 252 -1.96 21.24 -18.41
C GLY A 252 -2.38 21.71 -17.02
N VAL A 253 -3.56 21.31 -16.54
CA VAL A 253 -4.05 21.66 -15.20
C VAL A 253 -3.23 20.90 -14.15
N GLN A 254 -2.82 21.61 -13.10
CA GLN A 254 -2.04 21.05 -12.00
C GLN A 254 -2.94 20.62 -10.83
N PRO A 255 -2.59 19.54 -10.11
CA PRO A 255 -3.25 19.16 -8.87
C PRO A 255 -2.93 20.20 -7.79
N THR A 256 -3.84 21.15 -7.62
CA THR A 256 -3.81 22.13 -6.53
C THR A 256 -4.90 21.78 -5.52
N PRO A 257 -4.77 22.17 -4.24
CA PRO A 257 -5.77 21.88 -3.22
C PRO A 257 -7.19 22.26 -3.66
N ALA A 258 -7.37 23.45 -4.23
CA ALA A 258 -8.67 23.92 -4.71
C ALA A 258 -9.28 23.05 -5.83
N VAL A 259 -8.46 22.47 -6.71
CA VAL A 259 -8.97 21.59 -7.77
C VAL A 259 -9.25 20.19 -7.24
N ILE A 260 -8.44 19.69 -6.29
CA ILE A 260 -8.65 18.41 -5.61
C ILE A 260 -9.96 18.43 -4.81
N ASP A 261 -10.22 19.51 -4.07
CA ASP A 261 -11.48 19.70 -3.34
C ASP A 261 -12.70 19.69 -4.27
N GLY A 262 -12.51 20.00 -5.56
CA GLY A 262 -13.55 19.93 -6.60
C GLY A 262 -13.77 18.53 -7.20
N LEU A 263 -12.94 17.53 -6.88
CA LEU A 263 -13.07 16.16 -7.40
C LEU A 263 -14.16 15.35 -6.68
N GLY A 264 -14.49 15.71 -5.44
CA GLY A 264 -15.44 14.99 -4.61
C GLY A 264 -15.02 15.00 -3.13
N ASP A 265 -15.46 13.99 -2.40
CA ASP A 265 -15.04 13.79 -1.01
C ASP A 265 -13.55 13.43 -0.95
N SER A 266 -12.71 14.32 -0.41
CA SER A 266 -11.26 14.13 -0.32
C SER A 266 -10.82 12.96 0.57
N ALA A 267 -11.75 12.35 1.33
CA ALA A 267 -11.50 11.12 2.07
C ALA A 267 -11.77 9.84 1.25
N SER A 268 -12.55 9.91 0.17
CA SER A 268 -13.01 8.73 -0.56
C SER A 268 -11.88 8.04 -1.34
N ALA A 269 -11.97 6.71 -1.45
CA ALA A 269 -10.96 5.88 -2.10
C ALA A 269 -10.65 6.30 -3.53
N GLU A 270 -11.69 6.56 -4.33
CA GLU A 270 -11.54 6.93 -5.73
C GLU A 270 -10.92 8.32 -5.92
N VAL A 271 -11.22 9.28 -5.04
CA VAL A 271 -10.63 10.63 -5.07
C VAL A 271 -9.17 10.60 -4.67
N VAL A 272 -8.82 9.86 -3.61
CA VAL A 272 -7.42 9.74 -3.14
C VAL A 272 -6.57 8.98 -4.15
N LEU A 273 -7.10 7.91 -4.77
CA LEU A 273 -6.43 7.21 -5.86
C LEU A 273 -6.16 8.14 -7.05
N ALA A 274 -7.21 8.80 -7.56
CA ALA A 274 -7.10 9.67 -8.72
C ALA A 274 -6.15 10.85 -8.45
N SER A 275 -6.18 11.42 -7.24
CA SER A 275 -5.28 12.51 -6.83
C SER A 275 -3.82 12.04 -6.79
N GLY A 276 -3.53 10.88 -6.20
CA GLY A 276 -2.17 10.32 -6.14
C GLY A 276 -1.60 10.03 -7.52
N LEU A 277 -2.43 9.46 -8.41
CA LEU A 277 -2.08 9.27 -9.81
C LEU A 277 -1.84 10.60 -10.54
N TRP A 278 -2.67 11.61 -10.28
CA TRP A 278 -2.54 12.93 -10.91
C TRP A 278 -1.27 13.68 -10.52
N PHE A 279 -0.89 13.63 -9.25
CA PHE A 279 0.43 14.11 -8.82
C PHE A 279 1.55 13.35 -9.56
N ALA A 280 1.43 12.04 -9.72
CA ALA A 280 2.42 11.26 -10.46
C ALA A 280 2.47 11.59 -11.97
N PHE A 281 1.33 11.87 -12.61
CA PHE A 281 1.27 12.27 -14.03
C PHE A 281 2.01 13.60 -14.29
N THR A 282 1.99 14.50 -13.31
CA THR A 282 2.48 15.88 -13.46
C THR A 282 3.88 16.09 -12.88
N ALA A 283 4.32 15.25 -11.95
CA ALA A 283 5.60 15.40 -11.24
C ALA A 283 6.81 15.25 -12.16
N ASP A 284 7.80 16.13 -12.08
CA ASP A 284 9.01 16.09 -12.93
C ASP A 284 10.10 15.16 -12.40
N ASN A 285 10.07 14.89 -11.10
CA ASN A 285 10.94 13.96 -10.41
C ASN A 285 10.24 13.43 -9.16
N PHE A 286 10.81 12.37 -8.57
CA PHE A 286 10.27 11.76 -7.35
C PHE A 286 10.08 12.77 -6.21
N ARG A 287 11.11 13.58 -5.91
CA ARG A 287 11.11 14.51 -4.77
C ARG A 287 9.99 15.53 -4.88
N GLU A 288 9.89 16.18 -6.05
CA GLU A 288 8.90 17.22 -6.30
C GLU A 288 7.47 16.65 -6.29
N GLY A 289 7.25 15.50 -6.92
CA GLY A 289 5.92 14.87 -6.96
C GLY A 289 5.39 14.47 -5.59
N VAL A 290 6.22 13.82 -4.77
CA VAL A 290 5.81 13.37 -3.44
C VAL A 290 5.58 14.55 -2.49
N LEU A 291 6.42 15.59 -2.54
CA LEU A 291 6.19 16.79 -1.72
C LEU A 291 4.90 17.52 -2.11
N ARG A 292 4.59 17.63 -3.41
CA ARG A 292 3.33 18.22 -3.86
C ARG A 292 2.13 17.41 -3.37
N ALA A 293 2.22 16.08 -3.45
CA ALA A 293 1.19 15.19 -2.93
C ALA A 293 1.04 15.26 -1.41
N ALA A 294 2.11 15.57 -0.66
CA ALA A 294 2.04 15.78 0.79
C ALA A 294 1.47 17.16 1.18
N ASN A 295 1.46 18.14 0.25
CA ASN A 295 1.06 19.52 0.51
C ASN A 295 -0.35 19.84 -0.05
N HIS A 296 -1.37 19.12 0.43
CA HIS A 296 -2.76 19.49 0.21
C HIS A 296 -3.63 19.21 1.45
N SER A 297 -4.83 19.79 1.47
CA SER A 297 -5.82 19.54 2.54
C SER A 297 -6.32 18.10 2.49
N GLY A 298 -6.42 17.45 3.65
CA GLY A 298 -7.10 16.16 3.83
C GLY A 298 -6.36 14.97 3.19
N LYS A 299 -6.23 13.87 3.94
CA LYS A 299 -5.64 12.58 3.49
C LYS A 299 -4.31 12.70 2.72
N SER A 300 -3.53 13.77 2.93
CA SER A 300 -2.32 14.04 2.18
C SER A 300 -1.24 12.98 2.38
N ALA A 301 -1.17 12.35 3.55
CA ALA A 301 -0.32 11.17 3.77
C ALA A 301 -0.67 10.00 2.83
N GLN A 302 -1.96 9.79 2.59
CA GLN A 302 -2.49 8.70 1.77
C GLN A 302 -2.26 8.99 0.29
N THR A 303 -2.58 10.20 -0.15
CA THR A 303 -2.28 10.67 -1.51
C THR A 303 -0.78 10.61 -1.81
N ALA A 304 0.06 11.08 -0.88
CA ALA A 304 1.51 11.05 -1.02
C ALA A 304 2.06 9.62 -1.03
N GLN A 305 1.46 8.70 -0.27
CA GLN A 305 1.82 7.29 -0.32
C GLN A 305 1.54 6.67 -1.70
N ILE A 306 0.35 6.91 -2.26
CA ILE A 306 -0.01 6.43 -3.61
C ILE A 306 0.92 7.03 -4.66
N ALA A 307 1.10 8.36 -4.65
CA ALA A 307 2.01 9.05 -5.56
C ALA A 307 3.44 8.50 -5.42
N GLY A 308 3.90 8.27 -4.19
CA GLY A 308 5.21 7.71 -3.89
C GLY A 308 5.44 6.30 -4.46
N HIS A 309 4.45 5.41 -4.36
CA HIS A 309 4.53 4.08 -4.98
C HIS A 309 4.74 4.17 -6.50
N VAL A 310 3.92 4.98 -7.16
CA VAL A 310 3.94 5.17 -8.62
C VAL A 310 5.23 5.86 -9.07
N LEU A 311 5.63 6.93 -8.39
CA LEU A 311 6.86 7.68 -8.70
C LEU A 311 8.11 6.86 -8.43
N GLY A 312 8.10 6.02 -7.39
CA GLY A 312 9.19 5.09 -7.10
C GLY A 312 9.41 4.08 -8.24
N LEU A 313 8.33 3.57 -8.84
CA LEU A 313 8.44 2.73 -10.05
C LEU A 313 8.85 3.53 -11.29
N THR A 314 8.32 4.76 -11.44
CA THR A 314 8.57 5.61 -12.61
C THR A 314 10.03 6.09 -12.68
N TYR A 315 10.59 6.54 -11.56
CA TYR A 315 11.94 7.13 -11.50
C TYR A 315 13.01 6.15 -10.99
N GLY A 316 12.59 5.01 -10.44
CA GLY A 316 13.48 3.98 -9.92
C GLY A 316 14.09 4.30 -8.56
N LEU A 317 14.72 3.28 -7.96
CA LEU A 317 15.25 3.33 -6.59
C LEU A 317 16.29 4.45 -6.38
N ASP A 318 17.13 4.71 -7.38
CA ASP A 318 18.22 5.70 -7.27
C ASP A 318 17.71 7.15 -7.29
N ALA A 319 16.44 7.37 -7.66
CA ALA A 319 15.83 8.70 -7.62
C ALA A 319 15.25 9.08 -6.25
N LEU A 320 15.12 8.12 -5.32
CA LEU A 320 14.64 8.39 -3.97
C LEU A 320 15.74 9.13 -3.18
N PRO A 321 15.45 10.29 -2.57
CA PRO A 321 16.45 11.05 -1.81
C PRO A 321 17.07 10.22 -0.69
N SER A 322 18.40 10.10 -0.69
CA SER A 322 19.14 9.29 0.29
C SER A 322 18.93 9.76 1.73
N ALA A 323 18.82 11.07 1.95
CA ALA A 323 18.52 11.64 3.26
C ALA A 323 17.19 11.11 3.83
N TRP A 324 16.15 11.04 3.00
CA TRP A 324 14.86 10.51 3.41
C TRP A 324 14.91 9.01 3.67
N LEU A 325 15.62 8.25 2.84
CA LEU A 325 15.80 6.83 3.09
C LEU A 325 16.52 6.56 4.42
N ILE A 326 17.59 7.30 4.73
CA ILE A 326 18.36 7.11 5.97
C ILE A 326 17.49 7.34 7.22
N GLU A 327 16.60 8.33 7.19
CA GLU A 327 15.75 8.66 8.35
C GLU A 327 14.45 7.85 8.46
N LEU A 328 14.02 7.22 7.36
CA LEU A 328 12.77 6.46 7.28
C LEU A 328 12.74 5.29 8.28
N GLU A 329 11.77 5.31 9.19
CA GLU A 329 11.49 4.21 10.10
C GLU A 329 11.07 2.96 9.32
N LEU A 330 11.48 1.78 9.80
CA LEU A 330 11.22 0.48 9.17
C LEU A 330 11.82 0.29 7.76
N ARG A 331 12.75 1.14 7.33
CA ARG A 331 13.40 1.02 6.01
C ARG A 331 13.95 -0.37 5.73
N GLU A 332 14.68 -0.96 6.67
CA GLU A 332 15.31 -2.27 6.46
C GLU A 332 14.27 -3.39 6.31
N GLU A 333 13.16 -3.31 7.07
CA GLU A 333 12.02 -4.22 6.93
C GLU A 333 11.34 -4.06 5.57
N ILE A 334 11.13 -2.82 5.10
CA ILE A 334 10.58 -2.55 3.77
C ILE A 334 11.48 -3.15 2.68
N ILE A 335 12.79 -2.91 2.77
CA ILE A 335 13.78 -3.43 1.81
C ILE A 335 13.78 -4.96 1.80
N SER A 336 13.72 -5.57 2.98
CA SER A 336 13.72 -7.02 3.11
C SER A 336 12.44 -7.64 2.56
N LEU A 337 11.27 -7.14 2.96
CA LEU A 337 9.98 -7.66 2.47
C LEU A 337 9.82 -7.44 0.96
N ALA A 338 10.27 -6.30 0.42
CA ALA A 338 10.28 -6.05 -1.01
C ALA A 338 11.11 -7.09 -1.78
N ARG A 339 12.27 -7.48 -1.26
CA ARG A 339 13.07 -8.56 -1.84
C ARG A 339 12.34 -9.90 -1.75
N ASP A 340 11.80 -10.22 -0.59
CA ASP A 340 11.19 -11.52 -0.33
C ASP A 340 9.89 -11.73 -1.11
N LEU A 341 9.12 -10.67 -1.38
CA LEU A 341 7.98 -10.68 -2.31
C LEU A 341 8.36 -11.18 -3.71
N VAL A 342 9.59 -10.93 -4.16
CA VAL A 342 10.09 -11.36 -5.47
C VAL A 342 10.80 -12.69 -5.41
N GLU A 343 11.61 -12.91 -4.38
CA GLU A 343 12.49 -14.08 -4.30
C GLU A 343 11.82 -15.33 -3.76
N VAL A 344 10.95 -15.21 -2.75
CA VAL A 344 10.36 -16.37 -2.07
C VAL A 344 9.47 -17.20 -3.00
N PRO A 345 8.60 -16.60 -3.84
CA PRO A 345 7.84 -17.36 -4.83
C PRO A 345 8.73 -18.17 -5.78
N LEU A 346 9.95 -17.71 -6.05
CA LEU A 346 10.91 -18.40 -6.94
C LEU A 346 11.63 -19.57 -6.26
N ILE A 347 11.66 -19.64 -4.92
CA ILE A 347 12.30 -20.74 -4.18
C ILE A 347 11.51 -22.04 -4.36
N GLN A 348 10.19 -21.97 -4.48
CA GLN A 348 9.39 -23.18 -4.75
C GLN A 348 9.72 -23.82 -6.11
N TYR A 349 10.22 -23.04 -7.07
CA TYR A 349 10.58 -23.51 -8.41
C TYR A 349 12.04 -24.00 -8.53
N ASP A 350 12.86 -23.81 -7.50
CA ASP A 350 14.31 -24.06 -7.55
C ASP A 350 14.74 -24.89 -6.33
N GLU A 351 15.45 -26.00 -6.52
CA GLU A 351 15.83 -26.99 -5.48
C GLU A 351 16.88 -26.45 -4.45
N ARG A 352 16.79 -25.19 -4.03
CA ARG A 352 17.70 -24.55 -3.06
C ARG A 352 17.24 -24.78 -1.63
N TYR A 353 17.36 -26.02 -1.17
CA TYR A 353 16.94 -26.51 0.16
C TYR A 353 17.40 -25.64 1.36
N ARG A 354 18.64 -25.11 1.36
CA ARG A 354 19.11 -24.23 2.44
C ARG A 354 18.43 -22.87 2.49
N LYS A 355 18.08 -22.30 1.32
CA LYS A 355 17.38 -21.01 1.24
C LYS A 355 15.94 -21.17 1.75
N LEU A 356 15.32 -22.33 1.48
CA LEU A 356 14.01 -22.67 1.99
C LEU A 356 13.97 -22.73 3.53
N ILE A 357 14.95 -23.35 4.19
CA ILE A 357 15.01 -23.40 5.67
C ILE A 357 15.04 -22.00 6.28
N SER A 358 15.94 -21.13 5.84
CA SER A 358 16.03 -19.76 6.37
C SER A 358 14.77 -18.93 6.12
N VAL A 359 14.06 -19.21 5.03
CA VAL A 359 12.80 -18.54 4.70
C VAL A 359 11.66 -19.07 5.56
N LEU A 360 11.61 -20.37 5.85
CA LEU A 360 10.62 -20.97 6.75
C LEU A 360 10.85 -20.55 8.22
N GLU A 361 12.10 -20.32 8.64
CA GLU A 361 12.40 -19.75 9.96
C GLU A 361 11.91 -18.30 10.08
N LYS A 362 12.01 -17.54 9.00
CA LYS A 362 11.57 -16.13 8.96
C LYS A 362 10.07 -15.97 8.80
N TYR A 363 9.47 -16.85 8.00
CA TYR A 363 8.04 -16.90 7.67
C TYR A 363 7.53 -18.30 8.01
N PRO A 364 7.34 -18.60 9.30
CA PRO A 364 6.76 -19.86 9.71
C PRO A 364 5.42 -20.05 9.01
N GLY A 365 5.25 -21.23 8.44
CA GLY A 365 4.02 -21.56 7.76
C GLY A 365 2.88 -21.70 8.77
N PHE A 366 1.65 -21.50 8.30
CA PHE A 366 0.42 -21.92 8.97
C PHE A 366 0.59 -23.34 9.56
N ASN A 367 0.85 -23.43 10.87
CA ASN A 367 1.00 -24.70 11.57
C ASN A 367 -0.34 -25.43 11.54
N HIS A 368 -0.53 -26.33 10.57
CA HIS A 368 -1.37 -27.48 10.79
C HIS A 368 -0.60 -28.40 11.73
N SER A 369 -1.02 -28.47 12.98
CA SER A 369 -0.80 -29.66 13.79
C SER A 369 -1.23 -30.87 12.94
N TRP A 370 -0.24 -31.64 12.49
CA TRP A 370 -0.38 -32.84 11.68
C TRP A 370 -1.06 -33.97 12.45
#